data_AF-A0A0N4VKJ3-F1
#
_entry.id   AF-A0A0N4VKJ3-F1
#
_cell.length_a   1.000
_cell.length_b   1.000
_cell.length_c   1.000
_cell.angle_alpha   90.00
_cell.angle_beta   90.00
_cell.angle_gamma   90.00
#
_symmetry.space_group_name_H-M   'P 1'
#
loop_
_entity.id
_entity.type
_entity.pdbx_description
1 polymer ?
#
loop_
_entity_poly.entity_id
_entity_poly.type
_entity_poly.pdbx_seq_one_letter_code
_entity_poly.pdbx_strand_id
1 'polypeptide(L)'
;MQLWDSDVPSLRCQCVRYFAIEHHRYFAVKSLLPQALLKKIQDLRVEIGIYIRIHRKVCEILPEQIIVADNLTIDWQKTAECCYSRIEDKNAFAFAVVNALIKEIPLAWDRLNNTVGSKRSLGGCSIVRSAALTMQQGLTLNFSSLSAAQDGFPLVYQHSFFEASKTPDTPEVCNSKYYVMYYFYKAILHRHYHMVDFITVDINNPCYHRMHKYLMQNSEVFIANLARVPRRYQARTLVLVKKFFAWCLNKQIIQYRILIDDLRFQKNCDFVESLYRLLPRSYG
;
A
#
# COMPACT_ATOMS: atom_id res chain seq x y z
N MET A 1 -10.10 4.32 -36.21
CA MET A 1 -8.73 4.52 -35.69
C MET A 1 -8.76 5.79 -34.86
N GLN A 2 -9.06 5.70 -33.57
CA GLN A 2 -9.17 6.86 -32.67
C GLN A 2 -7.76 7.23 -32.18
N LEU A 3 -7.35 8.45 -32.50
CA LEU A 3 -6.09 9.07 -32.13
C LEU A 3 -6.22 9.62 -30.69
N TRP A 4 -5.53 8.98 -29.75
CA TRP A 4 -4.90 9.52 -28.54
C TRP A 4 -5.59 10.74 -27.92
N ASP A 5 -6.68 10.52 -27.18
CA ASP A 5 -7.24 11.54 -26.28
C ASP A 5 -6.50 11.52 -24.92
N SER A 6 -5.75 12.60 -24.70
CA SER A 6 -5.41 13.25 -23.41
C SER A 6 -4.72 12.45 -22.30
N ASP A 7 -3.42 12.16 -22.44
CA ASP A 7 -2.64 11.60 -21.32
C ASP A 7 -1.24 12.23 -21.14
N VAL A 8 -1.03 13.44 -21.67
CA VAL A 8 0.19 14.21 -21.36
C VAL A 8 -0.02 14.87 -19.98
N PRO A 9 0.78 14.51 -18.96
CA PRO A 9 0.69 15.16 -17.65
C PRO A 9 0.94 16.66 -17.82
N SER A 10 0.21 17.48 -17.06
CA SER A 10 0.39 18.93 -17.04
C SER A 10 1.85 19.32 -16.84
N LEU A 11 2.26 20.46 -17.39
CA LEU A 11 3.61 21.01 -17.19
C LEU A 11 3.97 21.08 -15.70
N ARG A 12 2.98 21.44 -14.85
CA ARG A 12 3.10 21.43 -13.40
C ARG A 12 3.51 20.04 -12.87
N CYS A 13 2.84 18.98 -13.30
CA CYS A 13 3.17 17.61 -12.91
C CYS A 13 4.60 17.25 -13.33
N GLN A 14 4.97 17.54 -14.58
CA GLN A 14 6.31 17.26 -15.10
C GLN A 14 7.41 17.99 -14.30
N CYS A 15 7.21 19.27 -13.98
CA CYS A 15 8.16 20.02 -13.16
C CYS A 15 8.27 19.48 -11.72
N VAL A 16 7.15 19.13 -11.07
CA VAL A 16 7.17 18.57 -9.72
C VAL A 16 7.88 17.22 -9.70
N ARG A 17 7.58 16.36 -10.67
CA ARG A 17 8.28 15.07 -10.86
C ARG A 17 9.77 15.27 -11.08
N TYR A 18 10.13 16.22 -11.94
CA TYR A 18 11.52 16.55 -12.24
C TYR A 18 12.30 16.89 -10.98
N PHE A 19 11.81 17.81 -10.15
CA PHE A 19 12.46 18.18 -8.90
C PHE A 19 12.40 17.09 -7.82
N ALA A 20 11.39 16.22 -7.85
CA ALA A 20 11.34 15.08 -6.94
C ALA A 20 12.47 14.08 -7.22
N ILE A 21 12.74 13.80 -8.50
CA ILE A 21 13.80 12.88 -8.95
C ILE A 21 15.18 13.53 -8.82
N GLU A 22 15.36 14.74 -9.36
CA GLU A 22 16.67 15.39 -9.52
C GLU A 22 17.15 16.14 -8.27
N HIS A 23 17.80 15.42 -7.37
CA HIS A 23 18.20 15.92 -6.04
C HIS A 23 19.10 17.17 -6.08
N HIS A 24 20.01 17.24 -7.04
CA HIS A 24 20.98 18.32 -7.14
C HIS A 24 20.33 19.64 -7.58
N ARG A 25 19.40 19.58 -8.53
CA ARG A 25 18.70 20.78 -9.04
C ARG A 25 17.64 21.28 -8.07
N TYR A 26 17.00 20.38 -7.33
CA TYR A 26 16.07 20.76 -6.27
C TYR A 26 16.72 21.69 -5.24
N PHE A 27 17.95 21.40 -4.80
CA PHE A 27 18.63 22.24 -3.81
C PHE A 27 18.94 23.65 -4.31
N ALA A 28 19.26 23.80 -5.61
CA ALA A 28 19.55 25.10 -6.21
C ALA A 28 18.33 26.04 -6.23
N VAL A 29 17.11 25.49 -6.36
CA VAL A 29 15.89 26.29 -6.49
C VAL A 29 15.00 26.25 -5.25
N LYS A 30 15.33 25.43 -4.23
CA LYS A 30 14.48 25.20 -3.06
C LYS A 30 14.05 26.50 -2.36
N SER A 31 14.95 27.48 -2.23
CA SER A 31 14.67 28.77 -1.59
C SER A 31 13.68 29.64 -2.36
N LEU A 32 13.46 29.37 -3.65
CA LEU A 32 12.61 30.15 -4.55
C LEU A 32 11.21 29.58 -4.68
N LEU A 33 10.96 28.36 -4.18
CA LEU A 33 9.69 27.67 -4.35
C LEU A 33 8.73 27.98 -3.18
N PRO A 34 7.43 28.19 -3.45
CA PRO A 34 6.43 28.31 -2.40
C PRO A 34 6.41 27.08 -1.49
N GLN A 35 6.18 27.29 -0.19
CA GLN A 35 6.19 26.21 0.81
C GLN A 35 5.24 25.05 0.49
N ALA A 36 4.07 25.35 -0.08
CA ALA A 36 3.11 24.34 -0.50
C ALA A 36 3.66 23.42 -1.61
N LEU A 37 4.45 23.98 -2.53
CA LEU A 37 5.08 23.23 -3.63
C LEU A 37 6.27 22.41 -3.13
N LEU A 38 7.10 22.98 -2.24
CA LEU A 38 8.17 22.25 -1.57
C LEU A 38 7.65 21.01 -0.84
N LYS A 39 6.52 21.17 -0.13
CA LYS A 39 5.87 20.06 0.54
C LYS A 39 5.43 18.98 -0.46
N LYS A 40 4.84 19.36 -1.60
CA LYS A 40 4.42 18.40 -2.64
C LYS A 40 5.59 17.64 -3.25
N ILE A 41 6.70 18.32 -3.53
CA ILE A 41 7.93 17.69 -4.02
C ILE A 41 8.46 16.70 -2.98
N GLN A 42 8.50 17.08 -1.70
CA GLN A 42 8.97 16.21 -0.62
C GLN A 42 8.04 15.00 -0.39
N ASP A 43 6.73 15.19 -0.44
CA ASP A 43 5.75 14.09 -0.34
C ASP A 43 5.95 13.11 -1.49
N LEU A 44 6.08 13.60 -2.73
CA LEU A 44 6.32 12.76 -3.91
C LEU A 44 7.66 12.01 -3.84
N ARG A 45 8.72 12.63 -3.32
CA ARG A 45 10.00 11.97 -3.07
C ARG A 45 9.87 10.77 -2.13
N VAL A 46 9.09 10.94 -1.06
CA VAL A 46 8.82 9.85 -0.12
C VAL A 46 8.03 8.74 -0.82
N GLU A 47 7.02 9.08 -1.62
CA GLU A 47 6.25 8.09 -2.40
C GLU A 47 7.15 7.31 -3.38
N ILE A 48 8.03 8.00 -4.12
CA ILE A 48 8.99 7.38 -5.05
C ILE A 48 9.92 6.43 -4.31
N GLY A 49 10.49 6.89 -3.19
CA GLY A 49 11.36 6.07 -2.34
C GLY A 49 10.64 4.84 -1.79
N ILE A 50 9.35 4.94 -1.45
CA ILE A 50 8.53 3.80 -1.04
C ILE A 50 8.41 2.81 -2.19
N TYR A 51 7.98 3.26 -3.39
CA TYR A 51 7.78 2.39 -4.55
C TYR A 51 9.06 1.62 -4.89
N ILE A 52 10.21 2.30 -4.97
CA ILE A 52 11.49 1.67 -5.27
C ILE A 52 11.87 0.66 -4.16
N ARG A 53 11.73 1.05 -2.90
CA ARG A 53 12.10 0.20 -1.76
C ARG A 53 11.31 -1.10 -1.70
N ILE A 54 9.99 -1.07 -1.92
CA ILE A 54 9.16 -2.29 -1.85
C ILE A 54 9.48 -3.24 -3.01
N HIS A 55 9.85 -2.71 -4.18
CA HIS A 55 10.17 -3.51 -5.36
C HIS A 55 11.61 -4.02 -5.39
N ARG A 56 12.51 -3.47 -4.57
CA ARG A 56 13.95 -3.83 -4.54
C ARG A 56 14.23 -5.32 -4.34
N LYS A 57 13.33 -6.06 -3.69
CA LYS A 57 13.44 -7.53 -3.51
C LYS A 57 13.15 -8.33 -4.79
N VAL A 58 12.56 -7.68 -5.79
CA VAL A 58 12.10 -8.28 -7.04
C VAL A 58 12.93 -7.79 -8.21
N CYS A 59 13.17 -6.47 -8.28
CA CYS A 59 14.00 -5.87 -9.32
C CYS A 59 14.52 -4.50 -8.90
N GLU A 60 15.48 -4.00 -9.66
CA GLU A 60 15.89 -2.60 -9.59
C GLU A 60 14.91 -1.74 -10.37
N ILE A 61 14.45 -0.64 -9.75
CA ILE A 61 13.57 0.36 -10.36
C ILE A 61 14.28 1.70 -10.28
N LEU A 62 14.41 2.36 -11.43
CA LEU A 62 15.01 3.68 -11.54
C LEU A 62 13.94 4.75 -11.27
N PRO A 63 14.25 5.83 -10.53
CA PRO A 63 13.30 6.92 -10.27
C PRO A 63 12.66 7.51 -11.54
N GLU A 64 13.38 7.53 -12.65
CA GLU A 64 12.97 8.06 -13.95
C GLU A 64 11.89 7.20 -14.62
N GLN A 65 11.65 5.98 -14.14
CA GLN A 65 10.58 5.11 -14.61
C GLN A 65 9.24 5.40 -13.92
N ILE A 66 9.26 6.13 -12.80
CA ILE A 66 8.05 6.45 -12.03
C ILE A 66 7.19 7.45 -12.79
N ILE A 67 5.92 7.11 -12.99
CA ILE A 67 4.91 7.96 -13.62
C ILE A 67 4.12 8.68 -12.53
N VAL A 68 3.89 9.98 -12.72
CA VAL A 68 3.20 10.86 -11.78
C VAL A 68 1.94 11.38 -12.44
N ALA A 69 0.80 11.25 -11.76
CA ALA A 69 -0.49 11.76 -12.23
C ALA A 69 -0.64 13.27 -11.91
N ASP A 70 -1.60 13.93 -12.55
CA ASP A 70 -1.81 15.38 -12.38
C ASP A 70 -2.22 15.82 -10.96
N ASN A 71 -2.69 14.88 -10.14
CA ASN A 71 -2.90 15.10 -8.72
C ASN A 71 -1.58 15.17 -7.90
N LEU A 72 -0.43 15.04 -8.58
CA LEU A 72 0.93 15.07 -8.04
C LEU A 72 1.24 13.88 -7.11
N THR A 73 0.64 12.72 -7.39
CA THR A 73 0.97 11.44 -6.73
C THR A 73 1.44 10.42 -7.77
N ILE A 74 2.06 9.33 -7.31
CA ILE A 74 2.42 8.24 -8.22
C ILE A 74 1.16 7.64 -8.86
N ASP A 75 1.18 7.47 -10.18
CA ASP A 75 0.25 6.59 -10.87
C ASP A 75 0.81 5.17 -10.78
N TRP A 76 0.33 4.38 -9.82
CA TRP A 76 0.89 3.07 -9.52
C TRP A 76 0.73 2.09 -10.69
N GLN A 77 -0.40 2.13 -11.38
CA GLN A 77 -0.70 1.24 -12.49
C GLN A 77 0.16 1.59 -13.71
N LYS A 78 0.15 2.85 -14.16
CA LYS A 78 0.98 3.28 -15.29
C LYS A 78 2.47 3.13 -15.00
N THR A 79 2.89 3.34 -13.75
CA THR A 79 4.27 3.09 -13.33
C THR A 79 4.61 1.61 -13.45
N ALA A 80 3.74 0.69 -12.98
CA ALA A 80 3.99 -0.74 -13.10
C ALA A 80 4.10 -1.17 -14.57
N GLU A 81 3.21 -0.70 -15.44
CA GLU A 81 3.24 -0.99 -16.89
C GLU A 81 4.53 -0.45 -17.55
N CYS A 82 4.90 0.80 -17.25
CA CYS A 82 6.15 1.42 -17.71
C CYS A 82 7.37 0.60 -17.29
N CYS A 83 7.48 0.26 -16.00
CA CYS A 83 8.58 -0.52 -15.45
C CYS A 83 8.64 -1.94 -16.05
N TYR A 84 7.50 -2.59 -16.22
CA TYR A 84 7.43 -3.94 -16.79
C TYR A 84 8.00 -4.01 -18.21
N SER A 85 7.74 -3.00 -19.05
CA SER A 85 8.28 -2.94 -20.42
C SER A 85 9.82 -2.90 -20.48
N ARG A 86 10.49 -2.61 -19.36
CA ARG A 86 11.95 -2.43 -19.27
C ARG A 86 12.62 -3.45 -18.36
N ILE A 87 11.88 -4.42 -17.84
CA ILE A 87 12.41 -5.40 -16.91
C ILE A 87 13.01 -6.60 -17.65
N GLU A 88 14.09 -7.15 -17.11
CA GLU A 88 14.67 -8.39 -17.62
C GLU A 88 13.71 -9.58 -17.42
N ASP A 89 13.69 -10.49 -18.39
CA ASP A 89 12.80 -11.67 -18.38
C ASP A 89 12.90 -12.50 -17.09
N LYS A 90 14.09 -12.60 -16.49
CA LYS A 90 14.32 -13.35 -15.24
C LYS A 90 13.53 -12.79 -14.04
N ASN A 91 13.19 -11.50 -14.06
CA ASN A 91 12.44 -10.81 -13.01
C ASN A 91 11.00 -10.49 -13.42
N ALA A 92 10.67 -10.62 -14.71
CA ALA A 92 9.38 -10.23 -15.28
C ALA A 92 8.20 -10.91 -14.57
N PHE A 93 8.30 -12.21 -14.28
CA PHE A 93 7.23 -12.94 -13.60
C PHE A 93 6.97 -12.40 -12.20
N ALA A 94 8.03 -12.28 -11.39
CA ALA A 94 7.91 -11.80 -10.02
C ALA A 94 7.39 -10.35 -9.98
N PHE A 95 7.84 -9.49 -10.91
CA PHE A 95 7.39 -8.11 -11.00
C PHE A 95 5.92 -7.98 -11.41
N ALA A 96 5.50 -8.75 -12.42
CA ALA A 96 4.11 -8.80 -12.86
C ALA A 96 3.20 -9.26 -11.71
N VAL A 97 3.63 -10.24 -10.93
CA VAL A 97 2.89 -10.74 -9.77
C VAL A 97 2.74 -9.67 -8.69
N VAL A 98 3.81 -9.02 -8.25
CA VAL A 98 3.74 -8.04 -7.15
C VAL A 98 3.05 -6.72 -7.54
N ASN A 99 2.81 -6.51 -8.83
CA ASN A 99 2.03 -5.39 -9.36
C ASN A 99 0.65 -5.81 -9.91
N ALA A 100 0.26 -7.08 -9.77
CA ALA A 100 -0.99 -7.62 -10.32
C ALA A 100 -1.22 -7.30 -11.81
N LEU A 101 -0.18 -7.40 -12.64
CA LEU A 101 -0.27 -7.28 -14.09
C LEU A 101 -0.84 -8.58 -14.70
N ILE A 102 -2.13 -8.84 -14.47
CA ILE A 102 -2.77 -10.16 -14.69
C ILE A 102 -2.53 -10.75 -16.08
N LYS A 103 -2.58 -9.92 -17.12
CA LYS A 103 -2.37 -10.35 -18.51
C LYS A 103 -0.92 -10.77 -18.78
N GLU A 104 0.02 -10.16 -18.07
CA GLU A 104 1.45 -10.35 -18.26
C GLU A 104 2.00 -11.54 -17.47
N ILE A 105 1.32 -11.96 -16.39
CA ILE A 105 1.80 -13.03 -15.51
C ILE A 105 1.95 -14.38 -16.26
N PRO A 106 0.96 -14.87 -17.03
CA PRO A 106 1.11 -16.12 -17.79
C PRO A 106 2.23 -16.03 -18.84
N LEU A 107 2.30 -14.92 -19.56
CA LEU A 107 3.32 -14.70 -20.59
C LEU A 107 4.74 -14.66 -19.99
N ALA A 108 4.88 -14.04 -18.82
CA ALA A 108 6.15 -14.03 -18.09
C ALA A 108 6.51 -15.40 -17.53
N TRP A 109 5.53 -16.17 -17.07
CA TRP A 109 5.72 -17.55 -16.59
C TRP A 109 6.21 -18.48 -17.69
N ASP A 110 5.65 -18.38 -18.88
CA ASP A 110 6.05 -19.23 -20.02
C ASP A 110 7.46 -18.90 -20.49
N ARG A 111 7.83 -17.62 -20.55
CA ARG A 111 9.22 -17.19 -20.79
C ARG A 111 10.20 -17.72 -19.74
N LEU A 112 9.77 -17.75 -18.48
CA LEU A 112 10.56 -18.30 -17.37
C LEU A 112 10.74 -19.83 -17.50
N ASN A 113 9.75 -20.56 -18.01
CA ASN A 113 9.82 -22.01 -18.25
C ASN A 113 10.87 -22.38 -19.31
N ASN A 114 11.03 -21.53 -20.32
CA ASN A 114 11.98 -21.75 -21.42
C ASN A 114 13.44 -21.44 -21.02
N THR A 115 13.66 -20.82 -19.86
CA THR A 115 14.99 -20.57 -19.29
C THR A 115 15.32 -21.63 -18.24
N VAL A 116 16.06 -22.66 -18.66
CA VAL A 116 16.46 -23.83 -17.85
C VAL A 116 17.13 -23.38 -16.52
N GLY A 117 16.46 -23.62 -15.38
CA GLY A 117 17.02 -23.44 -14.03
C GLY A 117 16.39 -22.33 -13.15
N SER A 118 15.51 -21.50 -13.68
CA SER A 118 15.06 -20.24 -13.06
C SER A 118 13.96 -20.37 -11.98
N LYS A 119 13.23 -21.49 -11.89
CA LYS A 119 12.13 -21.65 -10.91
C LYS A 119 12.61 -21.76 -9.46
N ARG A 120 13.83 -22.24 -9.23
CA ARG A 120 14.40 -22.38 -7.88
C ARG A 120 14.87 -21.04 -7.28
N SER A 121 14.99 -19.97 -8.08
CA SER A 121 15.43 -18.65 -7.63
C SER A 121 14.29 -17.65 -7.39
N LEU A 122 13.02 -18.08 -7.42
CA LEU A 122 11.85 -17.25 -7.07
C LEU A 122 11.78 -17.02 -5.54
N GLY A 123 12.85 -16.48 -4.97
CA GLY A 123 13.03 -16.28 -3.54
C GLY A 123 12.86 -14.81 -3.15
N GLY A 124 11.85 -14.52 -2.34
CA GLY A 124 11.82 -13.29 -1.54
C GLY A 124 10.43 -12.82 -1.09
N CYS A 125 9.39 -13.07 -1.89
CA CYS A 125 8.03 -12.58 -1.62
C CYS A 125 7.02 -13.74 -1.53
N SER A 126 6.18 -13.71 -0.51
CA SER A 126 5.15 -14.74 -0.26
C SER A 126 4.14 -14.83 -1.42
N ILE A 127 3.79 -13.69 -2.00
CA ILE A 127 2.85 -13.55 -3.13
C ILE A 127 3.42 -14.19 -4.40
N VAL A 128 4.70 -13.93 -4.70
CA VAL A 128 5.39 -14.53 -5.86
C VAL A 128 5.45 -16.05 -5.74
N ARG A 129 5.77 -16.57 -4.55
CA ARG A 129 5.80 -18.02 -4.31
C ARG A 129 4.42 -18.66 -4.51
N SER A 130 3.38 -18.04 -3.95
CA SER A 130 2.01 -18.53 -4.11
C SER A 130 1.60 -18.55 -5.59
N ALA A 131 1.85 -17.45 -6.31
CA ALA A 131 1.55 -17.38 -7.74
C ALA A 131 2.30 -18.42 -8.57
N ALA A 132 3.58 -18.66 -8.28
CA ALA A 132 4.38 -19.67 -8.97
C ALA A 132 3.81 -21.08 -8.77
N LEU A 133 3.38 -21.43 -7.56
CA LEU A 133 2.73 -22.71 -7.27
C LEU A 133 1.42 -22.86 -8.04
N THR A 134 0.60 -21.81 -8.04
CA THR A 134 -0.67 -21.78 -8.78
C THR A 134 -0.46 -21.97 -10.28
N MET A 135 0.51 -21.27 -10.87
CA MET A 135 0.86 -21.41 -12.28
C MET A 135 1.41 -22.79 -12.61
N GLN A 136 2.21 -23.39 -11.72
CA GLN A 136 2.73 -24.75 -11.89
C GLN A 136 1.60 -25.80 -11.88
N GLN A 137 0.52 -25.55 -11.15
CA GLN A 137 -0.65 -26.43 -11.05
C GLN A 137 -1.70 -26.16 -12.14
N GLY A 138 -1.49 -25.16 -13.02
CA GLY A 138 -2.48 -24.77 -14.04
C GLY A 138 -3.77 -24.18 -13.45
N LEU A 139 -3.68 -23.62 -12.24
CA LEU A 139 -4.83 -23.07 -11.52
C LEU A 139 -4.99 -21.56 -11.78
N THR A 140 -6.18 -21.04 -11.50
CA THR A 140 -6.45 -19.60 -11.55
C THR A 140 -5.72 -18.86 -10.43
N LEU A 141 -5.06 -17.75 -10.77
CA LEU A 141 -4.36 -16.90 -9.80
C LEU A 141 -5.32 -16.34 -8.75
N ASN A 142 -5.03 -16.64 -7.48
CA ASN A 142 -5.70 -16.04 -6.33
C ASN A 142 -4.66 -15.40 -5.41
N PHE A 143 -4.77 -14.08 -5.23
CA PHE A 143 -3.85 -13.31 -4.41
C PHE A 143 -4.39 -13.11 -3.00
N SER A 144 -3.52 -13.29 -2.00
CA SER A 144 -3.83 -12.99 -0.61
C SER A 144 -3.77 -11.48 -0.33
N SER A 145 -4.91 -10.85 -0.05
CA SER A 145 -4.98 -9.45 0.40
C SER A 145 -4.16 -9.20 1.68
N LEU A 146 -4.04 -10.22 2.53
CA LEU A 146 -3.24 -10.16 3.75
C LEU A 146 -1.75 -10.02 3.42
N SER A 147 -1.24 -10.90 2.55
CA SER A 147 0.16 -10.87 2.11
C SER A 147 0.46 -9.57 1.38
N ALA A 148 -0.47 -9.09 0.54
CA ALA A 148 -0.35 -7.81 -0.14
C ALA A 148 -0.23 -6.63 0.84
N ALA A 149 -1.05 -6.60 1.90
CA ALA A 149 -0.97 -5.56 2.92
C ALA A 149 0.30 -5.65 3.80
N GLN A 150 0.77 -6.86 4.07
CA GLN A 150 2.00 -7.09 4.85
C GLN A 150 3.28 -6.77 4.09
N ASP A 151 3.32 -7.05 2.80
CA ASP A 151 4.48 -6.80 1.94
C ASP A 151 4.42 -5.42 1.26
N GLY A 152 3.27 -4.73 1.34
CA GLY A 152 3.09 -3.37 0.85
C GLY A 152 2.84 -3.27 -0.66
N PHE A 153 2.11 -4.23 -1.25
CA PHE A 153 1.78 -4.26 -2.68
C PHE A 153 0.33 -3.83 -2.94
N PRO A 154 0.07 -2.53 -3.21
CA PRO A 154 -1.29 -1.99 -3.25
C PRO A 154 -2.13 -2.50 -4.44
N LEU A 155 -1.52 -2.68 -5.62
CA LEU A 155 -2.25 -3.17 -6.80
C LEU A 155 -2.71 -4.61 -6.60
N VAL A 156 -1.90 -5.45 -5.95
CA VAL A 156 -2.29 -6.82 -5.57
C VAL A 156 -3.45 -6.78 -4.58
N TYR A 157 -3.37 -5.92 -3.56
CA TYR A 157 -4.46 -5.74 -2.60
C TYR A 157 -5.77 -5.34 -3.29
N GLN A 158 -5.72 -4.34 -4.18
CA GLN A 158 -6.89 -3.87 -4.92
C GLN A 158 -7.46 -5.00 -5.79
N HIS A 159 -6.63 -5.68 -6.55
CA HIS A 159 -7.07 -6.80 -7.39
C HIS A 159 -7.77 -7.87 -6.56
N SER A 160 -7.14 -8.36 -5.48
CA SER A 160 -7.76 -9.34 -4.58
C SER A 160 -9.09 -8.87 -4.01
N PHE A 161 -9.17 -7.60 -3.60
CA PHE A 161 -10.38 -7.02 -3.03
C PHE A 161 -11.50 -6.93 -4.08
N PHE A 162 -11.19 -6.50 -5.30
CA PHE A 162 -12.16 -6.42 -6.40
C PHE A 162 -12.63 -7.80 -6.86
N GLU A 163 -11.75 -8.80 -6.97
CA GLU A 163 -12.14 -10.15 -7.35
C GLU A 163 -13.07 -10.77 -6.29
N ALA A 164 -12.75 -10.61 -5.00
CA ALA A 164 -13.67 -10.98 -3.94
C ALA A 164 -15.01 -10.23 -4.03
N SER A 165 -15.01 -8.98 -4.52
CA SER A 165 -16.25 -8.22 -4.68
C SER A 165 -17.23 -8.81 -5.70
N LYS A 166 -16.73 -9.51 -6.72
CA LYS A 166 -17.52 -10.05 -7.84
C LYS A 166 -18.15 -11.41 -7.56
N THR A 167 -17.58 -12.18 -6.66
CA THR A 167 -18.08 -13.51 -6.28
C THR A 167 -19.22 -13.40 -5.27
N PRO A 168 -20.34 -14.16 -5.44
CA PRO A 168 -21.39 -14.29 -4.43
C PRO A 168 -20.82 -14.82 -3.10
N ASP A 169 -21.51 -14.56 -1.99
CA ASP A 169 -21.09 -14.81 -0.60
C ASP A 169 -20.64 -16.26 -0.30
N THR A 170 -19.47 -16.67 -0.79
CA THR A 170 -18.75 -17.81 -0.26
C THR A 170 -18.01 -17.39 1.01
N PRO A 171 -17.81 -18.28 2.00
CA PRO A 171 -17.13 -17.94 3.24
C PRO A 171 -15.74 -17.31 3.05
N GLU A 172 -15.04 -17.66 1.97
CA GLU A 172 -13.71 -17.15 1.61
C GLU A 172 -13.74 -15.73 1.06
N VAL A 173 -14.84 -15.35 0.40
CA VAL A 173 -15.09 -14.02 -0.16
C VAL A 173 -15.58 -13.04 0.90
N CYS A 174 -16.39 -13.54 1.83
CA CYS A 174 -16.72 -12.85 3.07
C CYS A 174 -15.43 -12.46 3.83
N ASN A 175 -14.48 -13.38 3.96
CA ASN A 175 -13.23 -13.12 4.67
C ASN A 175 -12.43 -11.92 4.13
N SER A 176 -12.20 -11.82 2.82
CA SER A 176 -11.41 -10.72 2.23
C SER A 176 -12.11 -9.36 2.27
N LYS A 177 -13.44 -9.31 2.12
CA LYS A 177 -14.23 -8.08 2.31
C LYS A 177 -14.23 -7.61 3.76
N TYR A 178 -14.20 -8.54 4.71
CA TYR A 178 -14.42 -8.18 6.11
C TYR A 178 -13.16 -7.92 6.93
N TYR A 179 -11.96 -8.27 6.42
CA TYR A 179 -10.69 -8.05 7.12
C TYR A 179 -9.99 -6.73 6.77
N VAL A 180 -10.67 -5.77 6.15
CA VAL A 180 -10.12 -4.45 5.78
C VAL A 180 -9.31 -3.80 6.93
N MET A 181 -9.84 -3.85 8.15
CA MET A 181 -9.21 -3.22 9.31
C MET A 181 -8.02 -4.01 9.83
N TYR A 182 -8.03 -5.33 9.65
CA TYR A 182 -6.87 -6.16 9.90
C TYR A 182 -5.76 -5.89 8.88
N TYR A 183 -6.09 -5.63 7.61
CA TYR A 183 -5.13 -5.22 6.60
C TYR A 183 -4.54 -3.83 6.88
N PHE A 184 -5.37 -2.88 7.32
CA PHE A 184 -4.89 -1.58 7.82
C PHE A 184 -3.90 -1.75 8.96
N TYR A 185 -4.23 -2.57 9.95
CA TYR A 185 -3.34 -2.86 11.07
C TYR A 185 -2.01 -3.45 10.61
N LYS A 186 -2.03 -4.43 9.70
CA LYS A 186 -0.80 -5.01 9.13
C LYS A 186 0.02 -3.98 8.36
N ALA A 187 -0.61 -3.15 7.54
CA ALA A 187 0.09 -2.10 6.81
C ALA A 187 0.82 -1.13 7.77
N ILE A 188 0.17 -0.72 8.85
CA ILE A 188 0.82 0.13 9.87
C ILE A 188 1.93 -0.61 10.62
N LEU A 189 1.69 -1.85 11.04
CA LEU A 189 2.68 -2.66 11.75
C LEU A 189 3.98 -2.83 10.94
N HIS A 190 3.85 -2.98 9.62
CA HIS A 190 4.98 -3.12 8.69
C HIS A 190 5.45 -1.79 8.07
N ARG A 191 4.91 -0.64 8.51
CA ARG A 191 5.23 0.71 8.01
C ARG A 191 5.00 0.90 6.49
N HIS A 192 4.03 0.19 5.94
CA HIS A 192 3.52 0.34 4.58
C HIS A 192 2.40 1.38 4.53
N TYR A 193 2.71 2.61 4.94
CA TYR A 193 1.72 3.69 5.08
C TYR A 193 1.02 4.05 3.77
N HIS A 194 1.66 3.82 2.62
CA HIS A 194 1.06 4.03 1.30
C HIS A 194 -0.19 3.18 1.07
N MET A 195 -0.27 1.99 1.69
CA MET A 195 -1.44 1.12 1.59
C MET A 195 -2.72 1.77 2.11
N VAL A 196 -2.61 2.76 3.01
CA VAL A 196 -3.76 3.45 3.60
C VAL A 196 -4.63 4.15 2.56
N ASP A 197 -4.04 4.60 1.44
CA ASP A 197 -4.79 5.20 0.33
C ASP A 197 -5.55 4.15 -0.49
N PHE A 198 -5.12 2.89 -0.44
CA PHE A 198 -5.72 1.77 -1.20
C PHE A 198 -6.72 0.97 -0.39
N ILE A 199 -6.62 1.00 0.95
CA ILE A 199 -7.52 0.29 1.84
C ILE A 199 -8.90 0.97 1.80
N THR A 200 -9.82 0.30 1.12
CA THR A 200 -11.23 0.67 1.01
C THR A 200 -11.98 0.20 2.24
N VAL A 201 -12.55 1.14 3.00
CA VAL A 201 -13.42 0.82 4.13
C VAL A 201 -14.85 0.91 3.68
N ASP A 202 -15.48 -0.24 3.47
CA ASP A 202 -16.92 -0.30 3.61
C ASP A 202 -17.26 -0.02 5.09
N ILE A 203 -17.97 1.08 5.31
CA ILE A 203 -18.36 1.56 6.64
C ILE A 203 -19.40 0.62 7.25
N ASN A 204 -20.12 -0.13 6.43
CA ASN A 204 -21.33 -0.84 6.84
C ASN A 204 -21.09 -2.30 7.18
N ASN A 205 -19.95 -2.90 6.80
CA ASN A 205 -19.71 -4.31 7.10
C ASN A 205 -18.27 -4.65 7.53
N PRO A 206 -17.94 -4.42 8.80
CA PRO A 206 -16.59 -4.66 9.25
C PRO A 206 -16.49 -5.90 10.16
N CYS A 207 -15.86 -6.99 9.70
CA CYS A 207 -15.51 -8.11 10.58
C CYS A 207 -14.15 -7.89 11.22
N TYR A 208 -14.19 -7.34 12.41
CA TYR A 208 -13.00 -7.13 13.22
C TYR A 208 -12.76 -8.26 14.25
N HIS A 209 -13.53 -9.35 14.23
CA HIS A 209 -13.48 -10.40 15.28
C HIS A 209 -12.11 -11.10 15.37
N ARG A 210 -11.44 -11.39 14.24
CA ARG A 210 -10.07 -11.95 14.24
C ARG A 210 -8.98 -10.93 14.60
N MET A 211 -9.28 -9.64 14.53
CA MET A 211 -8.32 -8.57 14.77
C MET A 211 -7.94 -8.47 16.25
N HIS A 212 -8.89 -8.73 17.16
CA HIS A 212 -8.69 -8.63 18.61
C HIS A 212 -7.46 -9.41 19.09
N LYS A 213 -7.35 -10.69 18.71
CA LYS A 213 -6.24 -11.55 19.13
C LYS A 213 -4.87 -11.03 18.68
N TYR A 214 -4.78 -10.46 17.47
CA TYR A 214 -3.51 -9.96 16.92
C TYR A 214 -3.14 -8.55 17.41
N LEU A 215 -4.14 -7.71 17.68
CA LEU A 215 -3.94 -6.37 18.23
C LEU A 215 -3.29 -6.44 19.62
N MET A 216 -3.74 -7.41 20.43
CA MET A 216 -3.22 -7.63 21.78
C MET A 216 -1.74 -8.01 21.83
N GLN A 217 -1.21 -8.64 20.78
CA GLN A 217 0.19 -9.11 20.76
C GLN A 217 1.19 -8.04 20.31
N ASN A 218 0.76 -7.00 19.59
CA ASN A 218 1.68 -6.00 19.03
C ASN A 218 1.12 -4.56 19.11
N SER A 219 0.30 -4.29 20.14
CA SER A 219 -0.32 -2.98 20.38
C SER A 219 0.70 -1.84 20.44
N GLU A 220 1.76 -2.02 21.22
CA GLU A 220 2.81 -1.01 21.40
C GLU A 220 3.52 -0.67 20.08
N VAL A 221 3.88 -1.68 19.30
CA VAL A 221 4.54 -1.50 18.00
C VAL A 221 3.61 -0.80 17.02
N PHE A 222 2.32 -1.17 17.02
CA PHE A 222 1.31 -0.52 16.20
C PHE A 222 1.14 0.96 16.57
N ILE A 223 1.04 1.29 17.86
CA ILE A 223 0.95 2.68 18.35
C ILE A 223 2.21 3.46 17.97
N ALA A 224 3.39 2.91 18.22
CA ALA A 224 4.66 3.57 17.89
C ALA A 224 4.79 3.83 16.37
N ASN A 225 4.31 2.91 15.54
CA ASN A 225 4.28 3.10 14.09
C ASN A 225 3.18 4.05 13.63
N LEU A 226 2.02 4.12 14.30
CA LEU A 226 0.98 5.12 14.06
C LEU A 226 1.52 6.54 14.31
N ALA A 227 2.25 6.75 15.40
CA ALA A 227 2.84 8.04 15.72
C ALA A 227 3.87 8.52 14.67
N ARG A 228 4.41 7.58 13.87
CA ARG A 228 5.41 7.82 12.82
C ARG A 228 4.81 7.92 11.41
N VAL A 229 3.49 7.95 11.27
CA VAL A 229 2.83 8.05 9.97
C VAL A 229 3.25 9.34 9.25
N PRO A 230 3.80 9.26 8.03
CA PRO A 230 4.18 10.43 7.25
C PRO A 230 2.99 11.36 7.00
N ARG A 231 3.25 12.67 7.00
CA ARG A 231 2.23 13.73 6.87
C ARG A 231 1.24 13.49 5.72
N ARG A 232 1.73 13.00 4.58
CA ARG A 232 0.93 12.66 3.39
C ARG A 232 -0.22 11.67 3.67
N TYR A 233 -0.02 10.74 4.60
CA TYR A 233 -0.98 9.67 4.93
C TYR A 233 -1.74 9.91 6.24
N GLN A 234 -1.40 10.96 6.99
CA GLN A 234 -1.99 11.21 8.31
C GLN A 234 -3.51 11.40 8.23
N ALA A 235 -4.02 12.23 7.32
CA ALA A 235 -5.45 12.53 7.26
C ALA A 235 -6.30 11.27 7.01
N ARG A 236 -5.90 10.43 6.05
CA ARG A 236 -6.57 9.17 5.76
C ARG A 236 -6.39 8.17 6.89
N THR A 237 -5.20 8.07 7.47
CA THR A 237 -4.93 7.24 8.65
C THR A 237 -5.86 7.63 9.81
N LEU A 238 -6.04 8.93 10.10
CA LEU A 238 -6.97 9.38 11.15
C LEU A 238 -8.40 8.89 10.89
N VAL A 239 -8.88 8.93 9.65
CA VAL A 239 -10.21 8.42 9.30
C VAL A 239 -10.32 6.91 9.56
N LEU A 240 -9.32 6.13 9.16
CA LEU A 240 -9.29 4.69 9.39
C LEU A 240 -9.21 4.35 10.87
N VAL A 241 -8.35 5.05 11.60
CA VAL A 241 -8.18 4.90 13.04
C VAL A 241 -9.47 5.25 13.76
N LYS A 242 -10.12 6.38 13.47
CA LYS A 242 -11.43 6.72 14.06
C LYS A 242 -12.45 5.59 13.90
N LYS A 243 -12.56 5.03 12.70
CA LYS A 243 -13.51 3.95 12.41
C LYS A 243 -13.16 2.67 13.18
N PHE A 244 -11.88 2.32 13.20
CA PHE A 244 -11.36 1.21 13.97
C PHE A 244 -11.68 1.35 15.46
N PHE A 245 -11.39 2.53 16.03
CA PHE A 245 -11.61 2.87 17.43
C PHE A 245 -13.12 2.89 17.78
N ALA A 246 -13.97 3.48 16.93
CA ALA A 246 -15.42 3.47 17.11
C ALA A 246 -16.01 2.04 17.15
N TRP A 247 -15.50 1.13 16.33
CA TRP A 247 -15.94 -0.26 16.38
C TRP A 247 -15.52 -0.97 17.67
N CYS A 248 -14.27 -0.80 18.10
CA CYS A 248 -13.78 -1.43 19.34
C CYS A 248 -14.64 -1.05 20.55
N LEU A 249 -15.08 0.23 20.60
CA LEU A 249 -16.00 0.73 21.61
C LEU A 249 -17.37 0.05 21.53
N ASN A 250 -17.97 -0.01 20.33
CA ASN A 250 -19.27 -0.65 20.13
C ASN A 250 -19.29 -2.14 20.52
N LYS A 251 -18.15 -2.84 20.43
CA LYS A 251 -18.02 -4.24 20.84
C LYS A 251 -17.56 -4.45 22.29
N GLN A 252 -17.49 -3.38 23.08
CA GLN A 252 -17.10 -3.42 24.50
C GLN A 252 -15.77 -4.17 24.73
N ILE A 253 -14.81 -4.00 23.84
CA ILE A 253 -13.50 -4.65 23.97
C ILE A 253 -12.74 -3.94 25.10
N ILE A 254 -12.75 -4.51 26.30
CA ILE A 254 -12.21 -3.87 27.52
C ILE A 254 -10.71 -3.54 27.38
N GLN A 255 -9.93 -4.41 26.71
CA GLN A 255 -8.48 -4.22 26.56
C GLN A 255 -8.08 -3.05 25.64
N TYR A 256 -9.05 -2.48 24.91
CA TYR A 256 -8.84 -1.28 24.12
C TYR A 256 -8.78 -0.01 24.96
N ARG A 257 -9.28 -0.03 26.22
CA ARG A 257 -9.05 1.05 27.20
C ARG A 257 -7.55 1.24 27.46
N ILE A 258 -6.80 0.14 27.60
CA ILE A 258 -5.35 0.14 27.79
C ILE A 258 -4.65 0.78 26.58
N LEU A 259 -5.06 0.44 25.36
CA LEU A 259 -4.51 1.01 24.12
C LEU A 259 -4.72 2.53 24.03
N ILE A 260 -5.90 3.02 24.44
CA ILE A 260 -6.20 4.45 24.53
C ILE A 260 -5.32 5.11 25.60
N ASP A 261 -5.16 4.48 26.75
CA ASP A 261 -4.35 5.01 27.85
C ASP A 261 -2.86 5.06 27.46
N ASP A 262 -2.33 4.07 26.73
CA ASP A 262 -0.97 4.10 26.19
C ASP A 262 -0.78 5.22 25.17
N LEU A 263 -1.77 5.47 24.30
CA LEU A 263 -1.78 6.62 23.40
C LEU A 263 -1.78 7.95 24.17
N ARG A 264 -2.43 8.02 25.35
CA ARG A 264 -2.43 9.22 26.22
C ARG A 264 -1.06 9.50 26.83
N PHE A 265 -0.24 8.48 27.07
CA PHE A 265 1.11 8.66 27.59
C PHE A 265 2.11 9.13 26.51
N GLN A 266 1.88 8.81 25.23
CA GLN A 266 2.75 9.22 24.12
C GLN A 266 2.46 10.63 23.55
N LYS A 267 2.06 11.60 24.39
CA LYS A 267 1.65 13.00 24.06
C LYS A 267 2.63 13.86 23.23
N ASN A 268 3.73 13.30 22.71
CA ASN A 268 4.81 14.03 22.04
C ASN A 268 4.59 14.23 20.52
N CYS A 269 3.37 14.10 20.01
CA CYS A 269 3.09 14.30 18.59
C CYS A 269 1.67 14.84 18.35
N ASP A 270 1.54 15.95 17.61
CA ASP A 270 0.27 16.59 17.23
C ASP A 270 -0.74 15.61 16.61
N PHE A 271 -0.25 14.56 15.94
CA PHE A 271 -1.05 13.49 15.38
C PHE A 271 -1.71 12.62 16.46
N VAL A 272 -0.97 12.28 17.52
CA VAL A 272 -1.47 11.53 18.68
C VAL A 272 -2.44 12.38 19.49
N GLU A 273 -2.18 13.68 19.62
CA GLU A 273 -3.12 14.61 20.25
C GLU A 273 -4.42 14.76 19.44
N SER A 274 -4.31 14.83 18.11
CA SER A 274 -5.48 14.81 17.22
C SER A 274 -6.27 13.51 17.40
N LEU A 275 -5.60 12.35 17.39
CA LEU A 275 -6.23 11.06 17.69
C LEU A 275 -6.95 11.06 19.04
N TYR A 276 -6.34 11.63 20.07
CA TYR A 276 -6.92 11.72 21.41
C TYR A 276 -8.19 12.58 21.45
N ARG A 277 -8.18 13.76 20.84
CA ARG A 277 -9.35 14.66 20.78
C ARG A 277 -10.56 14.02 20.08
N LEU A 278 -10.32 12.98 19.31
CA LEU A 278 -11.33 12.26 18.52
C LEU A 278 -11.92 11.05 19.24
N LEU A 279 -11.37 10.68 20.40
CA LEU A 279 -11.93 9.64 21.26
C LEU A 279 -13.04 10.23 22.15
N PRO A 280 -14.17 9.53 22.36
CA PRO A 280 -15.24 10.03 23.22
C PRO A 280 -14.71 10.38 24.61
N ARG A 281 -14.98 11.61 25.07
CA ARG A 281 -14.62 12.07 26.44
C ARG A 281 -15.44 11.38 27.54
N SER A 282 -16.52 10.72 27.17
CA SER A 282 -17.50 10.13 28.07
C SER A 282 -17.11 8.71 28.48
N TYR A 283 -16.06 8.58 29.29
CA TYR A 283 -15.82 7.42 30.15
C TYR A 283 -15.09 7.90 31.40
N GLY A 284 -15.82 8.63 32.23
CA GLY A 284 -15.63 8.67 33.69
C GLY A 284 -16.60 7.68 34.31
#